data_AF-A0A443RVP6-F1
#
_entry.id   AF-A0A443RVP6-F1
#
_cell.length_a   1.000
_cell.length_b   1.000
_cell.length_c   1.000
_cell.angle_alpha   90.00
_cell.angle_beta   90.00
_cell.angle_gamma   90.00
#
_symmetry.space_group_name_H-M   'P 1'
#
loop_
_entity.id
_entity.type
_entity.pdbx_description
1 polymer ?
#
loop_
_entity_poly.entity_id
_entity_poly.type
_entity_poly.pdbx_seq_one_letter_code
_entity_poly.pdbx_strand_id
1 'polypeptide(L)'
;NCKSTSIPTNDNQVLLVKRDQKLNPFVIACGTAYQGMCYIMKISNLLGGLFGAPDKPINYVASQKSTVAFFADVPYASEKVLFIGAQYDNRPKKFSIPAVSARIFTLADKKPSLSYVSSGNGAETKVELKGAHKQHPIQYVYGFEDKKYVYFLTTHPNLQSGDVETKLARICKQDNQFFSYMEIPLICNKEKTYNYATTAHYIKLSDENEQLFVTFVATKKGTKDIDYNQ
;
A
#
# COMPACT_ATOMS: atom_id res chain seq x y z
N ASN A 1 -14.30 -31.64 -14.98
CA ASN A 1 -14.73 -30.28 -15.40
C ASN A 1 -13.61 -29.26 -15.23
N CYS A 2 -12.66 -29.21 -16.17
CA CYS A 2 -11.79 -28.04 -16.32
C CYS A 2 -12.59 -26.98 -17.10
N LYS A 3 -13.13 -25.98 -16.41
CA LYS A 3 -13.61 -24.78 -17.11
C LYS A 3 -12.41 -24.13 -17.79
N SER A 4 -12.56 -23.75 -19.05
CA SER A 4 -11.62 -22.94 -19.80
C SER A 4 -11.14 -21.78 -18.93
N THR A 5 -9.87 -21.81 -18.50
CA THR A 5 -9.26 -20.74 -17.72
C THR A 5 -9.05 -19.57 -18.66
N SER A 6 -9.82 -18.50 -18.52
CA SER A 6 -9.48 -17.23 -19.19
C SER A 6 -8.12 -16.76 -18.67
N ILE A 7 -7.26 -16.26 -19.56
CA ILE A 7 -6.00 -15.63 -19.16
C ILE A 7 -6.37 -14.46 -18.25
N PRO A 8 -5.95 -14.44 -16.98
CA PRO A 8 -6.27 -13.34 -16.08
C PRO A 8 -5.59 -12.06 -16.56
N THR A 9 -6.27 -10.91 -16.45
CA THR A 9 -5.65 -9.61 -16.65
C THR A 9 -4.56 -9.38 -15.60
N ASN A 10 -3.53 -8.63 -15.97
CA ASN A 10 -2.43 -8.28 -15.07
C ASN A 10 -2.30 -6.76 -15.01
N ASP A 11 -3.12 -6.14 -14.19
CA ASP A 11 -3.22 -4.69 -14.08
C ASP A 11 -2.12 -4.19 -13.14
N ASN A 12 -1.38 -3.16 -13.57
CA ASN A 12 -0.31 -2.61 -12.76
C ASN A 12 -0.88 -1.75 -11.62
N GLN A 13 -0.60 -2.16 -10.38
CA GLN A 13 -1.09 -1.49 -9.16
C GLN A 13 -0.03 -0.60 -8.51
N VAL A 14 1.25 -0.94 -8.68
CA VAL A 14 2.37 -0.17 -8.11
C VAL A 14 3.40 0.05 -9.20
N LEU A 15 3.80 1.31 -9.39
CA LEU A 15 4.92 1.67 -10.25
C LEU A 15 5.81 2.67 -9.52
N LEU A 16 7.00 2.24 -9.11
CA LEU A 16 7.93 3.06 -8.33
C LEU A 16 9.31 3.06 -8.95
N VAL A 17 9.96 4.22 -8.92
CA VAL A 17 11.36 4.39 -9.29
C VAL A 17 12.19 4.49 -8.02
N LYS A 18 13.16 3.58 -7.83
CA LYS A 18 14.19 3.70 -6.81
C LYS A 18 15.50 4.13 -7.47
N ARG A 19 15.95 5.35 -7.15
CA ARG A 19 17.25 5.87 -7.57
C ARG A 19 18.33 5.34 -6.62
N ASP A 20 18.79 4.13 -6.90
CA ASP A 20 19.86 3.48 -6.14
C ASP A 20 21.21 3.66 -6.85
N GLN A 21 22.16 4.32 -6.19
CA GLN A 21 23.48 4.55 -6.78
C GLN A 21 24.38 3.31 -6.74
N LYS A 22 24.14 2.38 -5.79
CA LYS A 22 24.97 1.18 -5.63
C LYS A 22 24.55 0.07 -6.60
N LEU A 23 23.24 -0.08 -6.83
CA LEU A 23 22.67 -1.17 -7.62
C LEU A 23 22.26 -0.76 -9.06
N ASN A 24 22.49 0.50 -9.44
CA ASN A 24 21.86 1.22 -10.54
C ASN A 24 20.37 1.54 -10.28
N PRO A 25 19.84 2.66 -10.81
CA PRO A 25 18.43 2.99 -10.72
C PRO A 25 17.53 1.89 -11.30
N PHE A 26 16.43 1.61 -10.61
CA PHE A 26 15.51 0.53 -10.96
C PHE A 26 14.05 0.89 -10.73
N VAL A 27 13.17 0.15 -11.42
CA VAL A 27 11.71 0.23 -11.32
C VAL A 27 11.20 -1.00 -10.59
N ILE A 28 10.23 -0.79 -9.70
CA ILE A 28 9.37 -1.84 -9.15
C ILE A 28 7.99 -1.67 -9.79
N ALA A 29 7.55 -2.69 -10.54
CA ALA A 29 6.22 -2.75 -11.13
C ALA A 29 5.47 -3.97 -10.58
N CYS A 30 4.38 -3.78 -9.85
CA CYS A 30 3.61 -4.87 -9.24
C CYS A 30 2.23 -4.98 -9.86
N GLY A 31 1.89 -6.17 -10.33
CA GLY A 31 0.64 -6.44 -11.05
C GLY A 31 -0.33 -7.33 -10.28
N THR A 32 -1.61 -7.31 -10.64
CA THR A 32 -2.67 -8.10 -9.99
C THR A 32 -2.55 -9.61 -10.21
N ALA A 33 -1.90 -10.04 -11.30
CA ALA A 33 -1.66 -11.45 -11.58
C ALA A 33 -0.57 -12.05 -10.67
N TYR A 34 -0.44 -13.37 -10.71
CA TYR A 34 0.60 -14.10 -9.95
C TYR A 34 0.63 -13.72 -8.46
N GLN A 35 -0.54 -13.57 -7.85
CA GLN A 35 -0.71 -13.22 -6.43
C GLN A 35 -0.16 -11.85 -6.03
N GLY A 36 -0.05 -10.88 -6.95
CA GLY A 36 0.45 -9.56 -6.59
C GLY A 36 1.96 -9.40 -6.70
N MET A 37 2.61 -10.24 -7.51
CA MET A 37 4.06 -10.27 -7.67
C MET A 37 4.58 -8.98 -8.33
N CYS A 38 5.79 -8.58 -7.96
CA CYS A 38 6.48 -7.45 -8.56
C CYS A 38 7.57 -7.91 -9.54
N TYR A 39 7.74 -7.16 -10.62
CA TYR A 39 8.90 -7.21 -11.48
C TYR A 39 9.85 -6.07 -11.12
N ILE A 40 11.13 -6.39 -10.94
CA ILE A 40 12.16 -5.41 -10.57
C ILE A 40 13.13 -5.28 -11.73
N MET A 41 13.14 -4.11 -12.37
CA MET A 41 13.77 -3.86 -13.67
C MET A 41 14.78 -2.73 -13.57
N LYS A 42 15.96 -2.86 -14.19
CA LYS A 42 16.90 -1.74 -14.35
C LYS A 42 16.28 -0.69 -15.26
N ILE A 43 16.39 0.58 -14.88
CA ILE A 43 15.89 1.69 -15.72
C ILE A 43 16.61 1.75 -17.07
N SER A 44 17.89 1.36 -17.11
CA SER A 44 18.69 1.37 -18.34
C SER A 44 18.21 0.37 -19.40
N ASN A 45 17.43 -0.64 -19.02
CA ASN A 45 16.85 -1.61 -19.96
C ASN A 45 15.57 -2.22 -19.35
N LEU A 46 14.43 -1.60 -19.62
CA LEU A 46 13.12 -2.04 -19.09
C LEU A 46 12.61 -3.35 -19.72
N LEU A 47 13.14 -3.75 -20.88
CA LEU A 47 12.67 -4.94 -21.61
C LEU A 47 13.43 -6.23 -21.25
N GLY A 48 14.68 -6.12 -20.81
CA GLY A 48 15.52 -7.30 -20.49
C GLY A 48 16.49 -7.11 -19.32
N GLY A 49 16.59 -5.91 -18.76
CA GLY A 49 17.46 -5.58 -17.63
C GLY A 49 16.87 -5.95 -16.28
N LEU A 50 16.19 -7.09 -16.16
CA LEU A 50 15.54 -7.52 -14.91
C LEU A 50 16.56 -7.88 -13.83
N PHE A 51 16.31 -7.45 -12.60
CA PHE A 51 16.85 -8.11 -11.41
C PHE A 51 16.09 -9.40 -11.14
N GLY A 52 14.78 -9.42 -11.42
CA GLY A 52 13.94 -10.60 -11.33
C GLY A 52 12.55 -10.30 -10.80
N ALA A 53 11.78 -11.36 -10.56
CA ALA A 53 10.45 -11.30 -9.95
C ALA A 53 10.45 -12.20 -8.70
N PRO A 54 10.51 -11.64 -7.48
CA PRO A 54 10.55 -12.44 -6.27
C PRO A 54 9.20 -13.12 -6.03
N ASP A 55 9.20 -14.45 -6.09
CA ASP A 55 8.01 -15.30 -6.25
C ASP A 55 7.49 -15.94 -4.95
N LYS A 56 8.18 -15.72 -3.83
CA LYS A 56 7.72 -16.21 -2.52
C LYS A 56 6.60 -15.31 -1.97
N PRO A 57 5.62 -15.85 -1.22
CA PRO A 57 4.49 -15.08 -0.68
C PRO A 57 4.86 -13.82 0.13
N ILE A 58 6.00 -13.86 0.82
CA ILE A 58 6.54 -12.72 1.56
C ILE A 58 6.78 -11.48 0.69
N ASN A 59 6.96 -11.67 -0.62
CA ASN A 59 7.28 -10.62 -1.58
C ASN A 59 6.06 -10.03 -2.29
N TYR A 60 4.86 -10.60 -2.12
CA TYR A 60 3.67 -10.13 -2.81
C TYR A 60 3.22 -8.75 -2.29
N VAL A 61 2.93 -7.83 -3.21
CA VAL A 61 2.64 -6.42 -2.90
C VAL A 61 1.28 -5.99 -3.44
N ALA A 62 0.92 -6.39 -4.66
CA ALA A 62 -0.26 -5.88 -5.33
C ALA A 62 -1.54 -6.68 -4.98
N SER A 63 -2.55 -5.97 -4.51
CA SER A 63 -3.93 -6.44 -4.36
C SER A 63 -4.67 -6.40 -5.70
N GLN A 64 -5.66 -7.28 -5.91
CA GLN A 64 -6.62 -7.14 -7.02
C GLN A 64 -7.62 -5.99 -6.80
N LYS A 65 -7.57 -5.32 -5.65
CA LYS A 65 -8.36 -4.13 -5.31
C LYS A 65 -7.44 -2.92 -5.27
N SER A 66 -7.34 -2.20 -4.16
CA SER A 66 -6.43 -1.05 -4.05
C SER A 66 -5.07 -1.42 -3.43
N THR A 67 -4.01 -0.81 -3.94
CA THR A 67 -2.67 -0.87 -3.35
C THR A 67 -2.01 0.51 -3.46
N VAL A 68 -1.41 0.97 -2.37
CA VAL A 68 -0.57 2.17 -2.33
C VAL A 68 0.81 1.75 -1.83
N ALA A 69 1.85 2.21 -2.49
CA ALA A 69 3.21 1.98 -2.03
C ALA A 69 4.09 3.21 -2.27
N PHE A 70 5.02 3.47 -1.36
CA PHE A 70 5.99 4.56 -1.46
C PHE A 70 7.24 4.26 -0.64
N PHE A 71 8.34 4.93 -0.96
CA PHE A 71 9.58 4.83 -0.22
C PHE A 71 9.68 5.93 0.84
N ALA A 72 10.18 5.58 2.03
CA ALA A 72 10.46 6.51 3.11
C ALA A 72 11.77 6.17 3.81
N ASP A 73 12.42 7.18 4.38
CA ASP A 73 13.61 6.99 5.22
C ASP A 73 13.20 6.66 6.66
N VAL A 74 13.88 5.70 7.28
CA VAL A 74 13.65 5.32 8.68
C VAL A 74 14.99 5.17 9.42
N PRO A 75 15.06 5.49 10.72
CA PRO A 75 16.30 5.45 11.50
C PRO A 75 16.87 4.05 11.74
N TYR A 76 16.07 3.00 11.58
CA TYR A 76 16.48 1.60 11.81
C TYR A 76 16.85 0.85 10.52
N ALA A 77 16.93 1.53 9.38
CA ALA A 77 17.37 0.95 8.12
C ALA A 77 18.32 1.90 7.40
N SER A 78 19.37 1.35 6.79
CA SER A 78 20.33 2.14 5.99
C SER A 78 19.82 2.49 4.59
N GLU A 79 18.79 1.79 4.13
CA GLU A 79 18.19 1.93 2.82
C GLU A 79 16.73 2.41 2.97
N LYS A 80 16.25 3.21 2.00
CA LYS A 80 14.83 3.58 1.94
C LYS A 80 13.93 2.36 2.01
N VAL A 81 12.96 2.40 2.91
CA VAL A 81 11.99 1.34 3.19
C VAL A 81 10.74 1.56 2.34
N LEU A 82 10.24 0.47 1.76
CA LEU A 82 9.01 0.44 0.99
C LEU A 82 7.83 0.22 1.95
N PHE A 83 7.03 1.27 2.15
CA PHE A 83 5.76 1.19 2.86
C PHE A 83 4.66 0.83 1.88
N ILE A 84 3.82 -0.15 2.25
CA ILE A 84 2.77 -0.71 1.41
C ILE A 84 1.48 -0.73 2.22
N GLY A 85 0.40 -0.19 1.64
CA GLY A 85 -0.97 -0.37 2.06
C GLY A 85 -1.73 -1.16 1.01
N ALA A 86 -2.31 -2.30 1.37
CA ALA A 86 -2.98 -3.19 0.42
C ALA A 86 -4.35 -3.63 0.93
N GLN A 87 -5.37 -3.44 0.11
CA GLN A 87 -6.72 -3.88 0.41
C GLN A 87 -6.81 -5.40 0.35
N TYR A 88 -7.49 -6.01 1.32
CA TYR A 88 -7.76 -7.44 1.28
C TYR A 88 -8.72 -7.77 0.12
N ASP A 89 -8.31 -8.67 -0.76
CA ASP A 89 -9.02 -9.05 -2.00
C ASP A 89 -9.54 -10.49 -1.96
N ASN A 90 -9.84 -11.00 -0.76
CA ASN A 90 -10.36 -12.35 -0.52
C ASN A 90 -9.47 -13.52 -0.96
N ARG A 91 -8.19 -13.26 -1.26
CA ARG A 91 -7.22 -14.32 -1.56
C ARG A 91 -6.98 -15.26 -0.36
N PRO A 92 -6.51 -16.50 -0.59
CA PRO A 92 -6.18 -17.44 0.48
C PRO A 92 -5.18 -16.87 1.48
N LYS A 93 -5.33 -17.19 2.78
CA LYS A 93 -4.48 -16.66 3.88
C LYS A 93 -2.98 -16.82 3.62
N LYS A 94 -2.55 -17.93 3.01
CA LYS A 94 -1.14 -18.20 2.67
C LYS A 94 -0.53 -17.23 1.66
N PHE A 95 -1.36 -16.51 0.91
CA PHE A 95 -0.96 -15.50 -0.07
C PHE A 95 -1.40 -14.09 0.33
N SER A 96 -1.95 -13.94 1.54
CA SER A 96 -2.45 -12.66 2.04
C SER A 96 -1.33 -11.64 2.10
N ILE A 97 -1.61 -10.46 1.56
CA ILE A 97 -0.78 -9.28 1.78
C ILE A 97 -1.26 -8.65 3.10
N PRO A 98 -0.36 -8.22 4.00
CA PRO A 98 -0.77 -7.46 5.18
C PRO A 98 -1.46 -6.15 4.79
N ALA A 99 -2.33 -5.64 5.65
CA ALA A 99 -3.05 -4.38 5.41
C ALA A 99 -2.05 -3.24 5.22
N VAL A 100 -1.10 -3.14 6.15
CA VAL A 100 0.05 -2.24 6.05
C VAL A 100 1.31 -3.04 6.30
N SER A 101 2.38 -2.81 5.54
CA SER A 101 3.70 -3.38 5.81
C SER A 101 4.83 -2.45 5.41
N ALA A 102 5.97 -2.60 6.09
CA ALA A 102 7.24 -1.98 5.70
C ALA A 102 8.22 -3.07 5.26
N ARG A 103 8.82 -2.88 4.08
CA ARG A 103 9.71 -3.86 3.44
C ARG A 103 11.01 -3.24 2.94
N ILE A 104 12.08 -4.03 2.93
CA ILE A 104 13.38 -3.66 2.36
C ILE A 104 13.58 -4.45 1.08
N PHE A 105 14.01 -3.73 0.04
CA PHE A 105 14.56 -4.35 -1.15
C PHE A 105 15.99 -4.82 -0.88
N THR A 106 16.25 -6.11 -1.10
CA THR A 106 17.59 -6.67 -1.08
C THR A 106 17.88 -7.41 -2.37
N LEU A 107 19.16 -7.48 -2.74
CA LEU A 107 19.65 -8.24 -3.88
C LEU A 107 20.79 -9.13 -3.40
N ALA A 108 20.49 -10.39 -3.09
CA ALA A 108 21.47 -11.40 -2.69
C ALA A 108 21.60 -12.45 -3.81
N ASP A 109 22.82 -12.77 -4.23
CA ASP A 109 23.08 -13.74 -5.31
C ASP A 109 22.29 -13.48 -6.60
N LYS A 110 22.15 -12.19 -6.97
CA LYS A 110 21.34 -11.70 -8.11
C LYS A 110 19.84 -12.04 -8.00
N LYS A 111 19.35 -12.42 -6.82
CA LYS A 111 17.93 -12.67 -6.56
C LYS A 111 17.36 -11.52 -5.74
N PRO A 112 16.35 -10.81 -6.27
CA PRO A 112 15.70 -9.76 -5.52
C PRO A 112 14.83 -10.33 -4.40
N SER A 113 14.60 -9.55 -3.35
CA SER A 113 13.62 -9.83 -2.30
C SER A 113 13.02 -8.53 -1.77
N LEU A 114 11.77 -8.63 -1.31
CA LEU A 114 11.03 -7.59 -0.59
C LEU A 114 10.65 -8.15 0.78
N SER A 115 11.59 -8.15 1.70
CA SER A 115 11.45 -8.74 3.04
C SER A 115 11.02 -7.69 4.06
N TYR A 116 10.35 -8.09 5.16
CA TYR A 116 10.06 -7.16 6.26
C TYR A 116 11.34 -6.59 6.87
N VAL A 117 11.29 -5.32 7.31
CA VAL A 117 12.48 -4.62 7.87
C VAL A 117 12.92 -5.27 9.19
N SER A 118 11.97 -5.47 10.09
CA SER A 118 12.19 -6.23 11.32
C SER A 118 11.68 -7.65 11.11
N SER A 119 12.58 -8.62 11.23
CA SER A 119 12.25 -10.06 11.24
C SER A 119 12.97 -10.78 12.40
N GLY A 120 13.33 -10.05 13.46
CA GLY A 120 13.98 -10.57 14.67
C GLY A 120 13.00 -10.58 15.86
N ASN A 121 13.13 -11.58 16.74
CA ASN A 121 12.33 -11.75 17.98
C ASN A 121 10.82 -11.96 17.76
N GLY A 122 10.40 -12.42 16.59
CA GLY A 122 9.01 -12.77 16.28
C GLY A 122 8.08 -11.58 15.96
N ALA A 123 8.61 -10.35 15.91
CA ALA A 123 7.88 -9.17 15.45
C ALA A 123 8.16 -8.89 13.98
N GLU A 124 7.12 -8.74 13.17
CA GLU A 124 7.19 -8.33 11.76
C GLU A 124 6.63 -6.91 11.62
N THR A 125 7.25 -6.07 10.78
CA THR A 125 6.78 -4.69 10.49
C THR A 125 5.52 -4.70 9.61
N LYS A 126 4.41 -5.19 10.16
CA LYS A 126 3.15 -5.34 9.45
C LYS A 126 1.93 -5.20 10.37
N VAL A 127 0.84 -4.68 9.81
CA VAL A 127 -0.51 -4.73 10.38
C VAL A 127 -1.31 -5.77 9.61
N GLU A 128 -1.81 -6.80 10.32
CA GLU A 128 -2.76 -7.76 9.75
C GLU A 128 -4.20 -7.38 10.12
N LEU A 129 -5.13 -7.51 9.17
CA LEU A 129 -6.56 -7.40 9.47
C LEU A 129 -7.01 -8.60 10.30
N LYS A 130 -7.57 -8.35 11.49
CA LYS A 130 -8.21 -9.36 12.34
C LYS A 130 -9.75 -9.25 12.25
N GLY A 131 -10.44 -10.39 12.39
CA GLY A 131 -11.90 -10.42 12.58
C GLY A 131 -12.70 -9.69 11.49
N ALA A 132 -13.61 -8.80 11.92
CA ALA A 132 -14.58 -8.08 11.08
C ALA A 132 -13.96 -7.22 9.96
N HIS A 133 -12.70 -6.82 10.07
CA HIS A 133 -12.02 -6.04 9.02
C HIS A 133 -11.78 -6.84 7.73
N LYS A 134 -11.88 -8.18 7.76
CA LYS A 134 -11.92 -8.98 6.53
C LYS A 134 -13.25 -8.90 5.79
N GLN A 135 -14.33 -8.59 6.52
CA GLN A 135 -15.67 -8.39 5.95
C GLN A 135 -15.88 -6.95 5.47
N HIS A 136 -15.10 -6.00 5.99
CA HIS A 136 -15.13 -4.58 5.63
C HIS A 136 -13.74 -4.11 5.18
N PRO A 137 -13.36 -4.34 3.91
CA PRO A 137 -12.01 -4.12 3.45
C PRO A 137 -11.66 -2.63 3.41
N ILE A 138 -10.44 -2.31 3.86
CA ILE A 138 -9.88 -0.97 3.83
C ILE A 138 -9.35 -0.69 2.42
N GLN A 139 -9.86 0.35 1.77
CA GLN A 139 -9.32 0.87 0.52
C GLN A 139 -8.21 1.87 0.83
N TYR A 140 -7.09 1.75 0.13
CA TYR A 140 -5.94 2.65 0.23
C TYR A 140 -5.98 3.63 -0.94
N VAL A 141 -6.09 4.92 -0.63
CA VAL A 141 -6.26 6.00 -1.63
C VAL A 141 -4.92 6.68 -1.93
N TYR A 142 -4.14 6.99 -0.90
CA TYR A 142 -2.88 7.71 -1.05
C TYR A 142 -1.94 7.41 0.11
N GLY A 143 -0.64 7.66 -0.08
CA GLY A 143 0.39 7.44 0.93
C GLY A 143 1.55 8.39 0.75
N PHE A 144 2.09 8.87 1.88
CA PHE A 144 3.18 9.85 1.90
C PHE A 144 3.93 9.78 3.23
N GLU A 145 5.11 10.38 3.28
CA GLU A 145 5.84 10.61 4.53
C GLU A 145 5.87 12.09 4.86
N ASP A 146 5.79 12.43 6.14
CA ASP A 146 6.01 13.77 6.64
C ASP A 146 6.73 13.71 7.99
N LYS A 147 7.82 14.47 8.12
CA LYS A 147 8.66 14.55 9.32
C LYS A 147 8.97 13.17 9.91
N LYS A 148 8.37 12.85 11.06
CA LYS A 148 8.61 11.63 11.85
C LYS A 148 7.64 10.49 11.53
N TYR A 149 6.73 10.66 10.59
CA TYR A 149 5.64 9.72 10.36
C TYR A 149 5.50 9.36 8.88
N VAL A 150 4.95 8.18 8.65
CA VAL A 150 4.38 7.78 7.37
C VAL A 150 2.87 7.76 7.51
N TYR A 151 2.17 8.05 6.42
CA TYR A 151 0.72 8.23 6.39
C TYR A 151 0.09 7.42 5.27
N PHE A 152 -1.10 6.90 5.53
CA PHE A 152 -1.98 6.32 4.53
C PHE A 152 -3.36 6.97 4.64
N LEU A 153 -3.86 7.50 3.53
CA LEU A 153 -5.24 7.92 3.42
C LEU A 153 -6.07 6.71 3.01
N THR A 154 -7.06 6.37 3.83
CA THR A 154 -7.88 5.18 3.66
C THR A 154 -9.36 5.51 3.66
N THR A 155 -10.13 4.66 2.99
CA THR A 155 -11.60 4.71 2.98
C THR A 155 -12.12 3.32 3.30
N HIS A 156 -13.13 3.25 4.17
CA HIS A 156 -13.73 1.97 4.51
C HIS A 156 -15.16 2.13 5.05
N PRO A 157 -15.97 1.07 5.06
CA PRO A 157 -17.28 1.11 5.71
C PRO A 157 -17.14 1.34 7.21
N ASN A 158 -17.92 2.27 7.76
CA ASN A 158 -18.15 2.39 9.18
C ASN A 158 -18.98 1.18 9.64
N LEU A 159 -18.48 0.45 10.63
CA LEU A 159 -19.12 -0.81 11.07
C LEU A 159 -20.48 -0.60 11.74
N GLN A 160 -20.75 0.59 12.27
CA GLN A 160 -21.99 0.91 12.96
C GLN A 160 -23.04 1.49 12.02
N SER A 161 -22.69 2.50 11.22
CA SER A 161 -23.64 3.18 10.32
C SER A 161 -23.73 2.55 8.93
N GLY A 162 -22.71 1.81 8.49
CA GLY A 162 -22.58 1.32 7.12
C GLY A 162 -22.15 2.40 6.11
N ASP A 163 -22.06 3.66 6.51
CA ASP A 163 -21.57 4.75 5.66
C ASP A 163 -20.06 4.63 5.44
N VAL A 164 -19.55 5.20 4.35
CA VAL A 164 -18.10 5.27 4.13
C VAL A 164 -17.48 6.26 5.11
N GLU A 165 -16.33 5.91 5.69
CA GLU A 165 -15.49 6.83 6.45
C GLU A 165 -14.11 6.95 5.82
N THR A 166 -13.59 8.17 5.77
CA THR A 166 -12.19 8.45 5.41
C THR A 166 -11.37 8.57 6.68
N LYS A 167 -10.21 7.89 6.72
CA LYS A 167 -9.25 8.00 7.80
C LYS A 167 -7.85 8.28 7.29
N LEU A 168 -7.07 8.93 8.13
CA LEU A 168 -5.63 9.08 7.97
C LEU A 168 -4.95 8.15 8.98
N ALA A 169 -4.43 7.04 8.50
CA ALA A 169 -3.57 6.16 9.29
C ALA A 169 -2.17 6.76 9.36
N ARG A 170 -1.51 6.70 10.52
CA ARG A 170 -0.10 7.08 10.69
C ARG A 170 0.71 6.06 11.47
N ILE A 171 1.99 5.98 11.17
CA ILE A 171 2.98 5.14 11.88
C ILE A 171 4.24 5.99 12.11
N CYS A 172 4.82 5.92 13.30
CA CYS A 172 6.09 6.59 13.61
C CYS A 172 7.25 5.89 12.88
N LYS A 173 8.10 6.66 12.21
CA LYS A 173 9.28 6.14 11.51
C LYS A 173 10.28 5.48 12.45
N GLN A 174 10.31 5.85 13.74
CA GLN A 174 11.17 5.23 14.75
C GLN A 174 10.66 3.86 15.22
N ASP A 175 9.41 3.53 14.93
CA ASP A 175 8.76 2.31 15.39
C ASP A 175 8.89 1.20 14.34
N ASN A 176 9.70 0.19 14.66
CA ASN A 176 9.93 -1.00 13.84
C ASN A 176 9.02 -2.18 14.23
N GLN A 177 7.98 -1.95 15.04
CA GLN A 177 7.00 -2.96 15.45
C GLN A 177 5.56 -2.54 15.16
N PHE A 178 5.35 -1.32 14.66
CA PHE A 178 4.05 -0.73 14.30
C PHE A 178 3.09 -0.56 15.50
N PHE A 179 3.60 -0.49 16.72
CA PHE A 179 2.81 -0.15 17.92
C PHE A 179 2.26 1.28 17.91
N SER A 180 2.86 2.17 17.14
CA SER A 180 2.45 3.55 16.93
C SER A 180 1.36 3.72 15.85
N TYR A 181 0.90 2.62 15.25
CA TYR A 181 -0.19 2.65 14.28
C TYR A 181 -1.45 3.25 14.91
N MET A 182 -1.97 4.31 14.31
CA MET A 182 -3.25 4.90 14.71
C MET A 182 -3.97 5.49 13.50
N GLU A 183 -5.29 5.55 13.57
CA GLU A 183 -6.15 6.09 12.52
C GLU A 183 -6.94 7.28 13.05
N ILE A 184 -6.98 8.36 12.28
CA ILE A 184 -7.71 9.58 12.62
C ILE A 184 -8.78 9.82 11.55
N PRO A 185 -10.06 9.98 11.92
CA PRO A 185 -11.11 10.27 10.94
C PRO A 185 -10.91 11.66 10.32
N LEU A 186 -11.10 11.74 9.00
CA LEU A 186 -11.13 13.00 8.27
C LEU A 186 -12.55 13.26 7.78
N ILE A 187 -13.12 14.39 8.18
CA ILE A 187 -14.48 14.78 7.81
C ILE A 187 -14.43 16.16 7.14
N CYS A 188 -14.90 16.24 5.90
CA CYS A 188 -15.07 17.50 5.20
C CYS A 188 -16.55 17.90 5.26
N ASN A 189 -16.87 18.93 6.04
CA ASN A 189 -18.23 19.44 6.19
C ASN A 189 -18.37 20.80 5.50
N LYS A 190 -19.42 20.91 4.68
CA LYS A 190 -19.92 22.20 4.17
C LYS A 190 -21.45 22.19 4.30
N GLU A 191 -22.18 22.31 3.18
CA GLU A 191 -23.65 22.18 3.13
C GLU A 191 -24.11 20.71 3.31
N LYS A 192 -23.24 19.76 2.98
CA LYS A 192 -23.40 18.33 3.21
C LYS A 192 -22.07 17.75 3.72
N THR A 193 -22.12 16.54 4.26
CA THR A 193 -20.92 15.81 4.66
C THR A 193 -20.29 15.12 3.45
N TYR A 194 -19.00 15.36 3.25
CA TYR A 194 -18.17 14.70 2.25
C TYR A 194 -17.15 13.82 2.99
N ASN A 195 -17.45 12.52 3.00
CA ASN A 195 -16.81 11.50 3.84
C ASN A 195 -16.05 10.44 3.04
N TYR A 196 -16.10 10.49 1.71
CA TYR A 196 -15.40 9.55 0.84
C TYR A 196 -14.29 10.25 0.05
N ALA A 197 -13.03 10.05 0.47
CA ALA A 197 -11.87 10.52 -0.28
C ALA A 197 -11.63 9.68 -1.53
N THR A 198 -11.35 10.35 -2.65
CA THR A 198 -11.14 9.71 -3.96
C THR A 198 -9.71 9.88 -4.47
N THR A 199 -9.07 10.99 -4.11
CA THR A 199 -7.68 11.27 -4.45
C THR A 199 -7.07 12.21 -3.42
N ALA A 200 -5.75 12.18 -3.30
CA ALA A 200 -5.00 13.13 -2.51
C ALA A 200 -3.62 13.39 -3.08
N HIS A 201 -3.05 14.52 -2.68
CA HIS A 201 -1.70 14.91 -3.04
C HIS A 201 -1.06 15.68 -1.89
N TYR A 202 0.10 15.20 -1.44
CA TYR A 202 0.89 15.87 -0.41
C TYR A 202 2.00 16.67 -1.06
N ILE A 203 2.15 17.93 -0.63
CA ILE A 203 3.19 18.84 -1.08
C ILE A 203 3.93 19.38 0.13
N LYS A 204 5.26 19.29 0.09
CA LYS A 204 6.16 19.99 1.00
C LYS A 204 6.77 21.19 0.26
N LEU A 205 6.28 22.40 0.55
CA LEU A 205 6.77 23.65 -0.05
C LEU A 205 7.99 24.19 0.72
N SER A 206 8.02 23.99 2.04
CA SER A 206 9.17 24.26 2.92
C SER A 206 9.09 23.39 4.18
N ASP A 207 10.07 23.46 5.09
CA ASP A 207 10.05 22.75 6.38
C ASP A 207 8.93 23.21 7.34
N GLU A 208 8.28 24.34 7.04
CA GLU A 208 7.16 24.88 7.82
C GLU A 208 5.86 24.97 7.01
N ASN A 209 5.90 24.65 5.72
CA ASN A 209 4.75 24.74 4.83
C ASN A 209 4.53 23.41 4.11
N GLU A 210 3.80 22.53 4.78
CA GLU A 210 3.40 21.23 4.28
C GLU A 210 1.88 21.16 4.19
N GLN A 211 1.37 20.67 3.06
CA GLN A 211 -0.06 20.65 2.78
C GLN A 211 -0.48 19.32 2.17
N LEU A 212 -1.58 18.77 2.69
CA LEU A 212 -2.27 17.62 2.11
C LEU A 212 -3.56 18.11 1.45
N PHE A 213 -3.62 18.01 0.13
CA PHE A 213 -4.83 18.26 -0.64
C PHE A 213 -5.60 16.96 -0.80
N VAL A 214 -6.90 16.94 -0.46
CA VAL A 214 -7.75 15.75 -0.57
C VAL A 214 -9.06 16.11 -1.26
N THR A 215 -9.47 15.30 -2.24
CA THR A 215 -10.77 15.45 -2.91
C THR A 215 -11.76 14.48 -2.29
N PHE A 216 -12.84 15.03 -1.73
CA PHE A 216 -13.92 14.27 -1.13
C PHE A 216 -15.19 14.31 -1.99
N VAL A 217 -15.89 13.18 -2.04
CA VAL A 217 -17.25 13.09 -2.59
C VAL A 217 -18.23 12.77 -1.46
N ALA A 218 -19.47 13.24 -1.61
CA ALA A 218 -20.54 12.90 -0.69
C ALA A 218 -21.07 11.50 -1.05
N THR A 219 -21.09 10.57 -0.11
CA THR A 219 -21.80 9.30 -0.33
C THR A 219 -23.30 9.57 -0.42
N LYS A 220 -23.94 9.08 -1.49
CA LYS A 220 -25.41 9.05 -1.55
C LYS A 220 -25.91 8.13 -0.42
N LYS A 221 -26.75 8.67 0.47
CA LYS A 221 -27.53 7.82 1.40
C LYS A 221 -28.32 6.82 0.56
N GLY A 222 -28.01 5.52 0.67
CA GLY A 222 -28.87 4.44 0.15
C GLY A 222 -28.36 3.58 -1.02
N THR A 223 -27.16 3.78 -1.56
CA THR A 223 -26.60 2.82 -2.54
C THR A 223 -25.78 1.76 -1.82
N LYS A 224 -26.41 0.62 -1.51
CA LYS A 224 -25.75 -0.60 -1.03
C LYS A 224 -24.85 -1.27 -2.07
N ASP A 225 -24.84 -0.78 -3.31
CA ASP A 225 -23.98 -1.27 -4.38
C ASP A 225 -23.21 -0.10 -4.98
N ILE A 226 -22.05 0.22 -4.39
CA ILE A 226 -20.99 0.85 -5.15
C ILE A 226 -20.23 -0.32 -5.76
N ASP A 227 -20.44 -0.56 -7.05
CA ASP A 227 -19.63 -1.50 -7.81
C ASP A 227 -18.20 -0.93 -7.86
N TYR A 228 -17.27 -1.58 -7.18
CA TYR A 228 -15.86 -1.16 -7.05
C TYR A 228 -15.04 -1.44 -8.32
N ASN A 229 -15.69 -1.60 -9.47
CA ASN A 229 -15.07 -1.88 -10.76
C ASN A 229 -15.51 -0.82 -11.79
N GLN A 230 -14.88 0.35 -11.74
CA GLN A 230 -14.66 1.19 -12.92
C GLN A 230 -13.21 1.64 -12.94
#